data_AF-X6NN87-F1
#
_entry.id   AF-X6NN87-F1
#
_cell.length_a   1.000
_cell.length_b   1.000
_cell.length_c   1.000
_cell.angle_alpha   90.00
_cell.angle_beta   90.00
_cell.angle_gamma   90.00
#
_symmetry.space_group_name_H-M   'P 1'
#
loop_
_entity.id
_entity.type
_entity.pdbx_description
1 polymer ?
#
loop_
_entity_poly.entity_id
_entity_poly.type
_entity_poly.pdbx_seq_one_letter_code
_entity_poly.pdbx_strand_id
1 'polypeptide(L)'
;MGTRFYSFEVVKQIISTSMDRDNRCRELASKFLSVAIGDGPEDAIDRQSAELGFTVLLQRVEDLFKDVPDVLHYLSCFVARCIADEVLAPSFLESVHLLETDMGYAIIFRAQNLLKGRHANKRLQNVIYLFFFFFERMECCIDTSFSNLYVLIKIWGVSSEKPVKELKTAISAIVREFLVNEDMNETIDNIRDLNVPLFSHEIVKQCISAVTDYTPVNLDAPVSDSVRSKKAELVAELLSTCVKNNIIPSEELDRGFQRVRERINDLKLDSPQIAKYYNEIASKFKDVPLC
;
A
#
# COMPACT_ATOMS: atom_id res chain seq x y z
N MET A 1 4.32 32.52 -9.80
CA MET A 1 5.49 33.28 -10.31
C MET A 1 5.59 33.00 -11.80
N GLY A 2 5.68 34.02 -12.65
CA GLY A 2 5.58 33.90 -14.13
C GLY A 2 6.81 33.33 -14.85
N THR A 3 7.49 32.33 -14.27
CA THR A 3 8.77 31.81 -14.78
C THR A 3 8.61 30.41 -15.38
N ARG A 4 7.88 30.32 -16.51
CA ARG A 4 7.69 29.04 -17.24
C ARG A 4 9.00 28.38 -17.69
N PHE A 5 10.07 29.17 -17.87
CA PHE A 5 11.38 28.68 -18.31
C PHE A 5 12.16 27.82 -17.29
N TYR A 6 11.70 27.72 -16.05
CA TYR A 6 12.35 26.95 -14.99
C TYR A 6 11.42 25.89 -14.37
N SER A 7 10.30 25.55 -15.02
CA SER A 7 9.33 24.60 -14.48
C SER A 7 9.94 23.20 -14.26
N PHE A 8 10.94 22.80 -15.04
CA PHE A 8 11.67 21.54 -14.86
C PHE A 8 12.46 21.49 -13.53
N GLU A 9 12.89 22.63 -12.98
CA GLU A 9 13.57 22.70 -11.67
C GLU A 9 12.59 22.39 -10.53
N VAL A 10 11.31 22.75 -10.70
CA VAL A 10 10.27 22.39 -9.73
C VAL A 10 10.11 20.88 -9.65
N VAL A 11 10.09 20.19 -10.81
CA VAL A 11 10.00 18.73 -10.89
C VAL A 11 11.19 18.07 -10.20
N LYS A 12 12.41 18.52 -10.50
CA LYS A 12 13.63 18.07 -9.82
C LYS A 12 13.54 18.24 -8.31
N GLN A 13 13.21 19.45 -7.87
CA GLN A 13 13.23 19.78 -6.45
C GLN A 13 12.18 18.96 -5.68
N ILE A 14 10.98 18.79 -6.22
CA ILE A 14 9.92 17.99 -5.60
C ILE A 14 10.36 16.54 -5.46
N ILE A 15 10.87 15.92 -6.53
CA ILE A 15 11.28 14.53 -6.51
C ILE A 15 12.47 14.34 -5.56
N SER A 16 13.55 15.11 -5.71
CA SER A 16 14.73 15.05 -4.84
C SER A 16 14.36 15.24 -3.36
N THR A 17 13.59 16.28 -3.03
CA THR A 17 13.19 16.55 -1.63
C THR A 17 12.30 15.43 -1.08
N SER A 18 11.48 14.78 -1.91
CA SER A 18 10.62 13.67 -1.45
C SER A 18 11.39 12.37 -1.19
N MET A 19 12.50 12.14 -1.91
CA MET A 19 13.34 10.95 -1.73
C MET A 19 14.06 10.96 -0.39
N ASP A 20 14.42 12.14 0.12
CA ASP A 20 15.04 12.33 1.45
C ASP A 20 14.05 12.16 2.63
N ARG A 21 12.79 11.84 2.36
CA ARG A 21 11.69 11.85 3.36
C ARG A 21 11.02 10.48 3.46
N ASP A 22 9.79 10.46 3.99
CA ASP A 22 9.00 9.25 4.15
C ASP A 22 8.18 8.93 2.88
N ASN A 23 7.61 7.72 2.85
CA ASN A 23 6.71 7.26 1.79
C ASN A 23 5.52 8.21 1.55
N ARG A 24 5.08 8.91 2.60
CA ARG A 24 4.00 9.91 2.51
C ARG A 24 4.41 11.09 1.64
N CYS A 25 5.60 11.66 1.85
CA CYS A 25 6.11 12.74 1.02
C CYS A 25 6.24 12.32 -0.46
N ARG A 26 6.62 11.07 -0.74
CA ARG A 26 6.72 10.55 -2.11
C ARG A 26 5.36 10.37 -2.79
N GLU A 27 4.37 9.87 -2.05
CA GLU A 27 2.99 9.79 -2.52
C GLU A 27 2.39 11.17 -2.82
N LEU A 28 2.62 12.14 -1.94
CA LEU A 28 2.18 13.52 -2.16
C LEU A 28 2.87 14.16 -3.37
N ALA A 29 4.16 13.89 -3.55
CA ALA A 29 4.89 14.33 -4.74
C ALA A 29 4.28 13.72 -6.01
N SER A 30 4.00 12.42 -6.05
CA SER A 30 3.36 11.78 -7.22
C SER A 30 1.98 12.37 -7.52
N LYS A 31 1.13 12.57 -6.51
CA LYS A 31 -0.20 13.20 -6.68
C LYS A 31 -0.12 14.66 -7.13
N PHE A 32 0.84 15.41 -6.59
CA PHE A 32 1.06 16.78 -7.01
C PHE A 32 1.45 16.81 -8.49
N LEU A 33 2.41 15.98 -8.90
CA LEU A 33 2.87 15.89 -10.29
C LEU A 33 1.71 15.51 -11.23
N SER A 34 0.84 14.58 -10.85
CA SER A 34 -0.32 14.18 -11.67
C SER A 34 -1.38 15.27 -11.87
N VAL A 35 -1.42 16.28 -10.99
CA VAL A 35 -2.37 17.40 -11.10
C VAL A 35 -1.72 18.66 -11.65
N ALA A 36 -0.43 18.86 -11.39
CA ALA A 36 0.30 20.07 -11.78
C ALA A 36 0.85 20.00 -13.21
N ILE A 37 1.03 18.78 -13.76
CA ILE A 37 1.60 18.56 -15.08
C ILE A 37 0.51 18.18 -16.09
N GLY A 38 0.50 18.87 -17.23
CA GLY A 38 -0.34 18.54 -18.37
C GLY A 38 0.03 19.38 -19.60
N ASP A 39 -0.80 19.33 -20.64
CA ASP A 39 -0.61 20.13 -21.87
C ASP A 39 -1.61 21.30 -21.97
N GLY A 40 -2.49 21.44 -20.97
CA GLY A 40 -3.52 22.44 -20.91
C GLY A 40 -2.97 23.83 -20.59
N PRO A 41 -3.69 24.91 -20.98
CA PRO A 41 -3.27 26.27 -20.69
C PRO A 41 -3.30 26.63 -19.19
N GLU A 42 -4.05 25.85 -18.40
CA GLU A 42 -4.21 26.00 -16.95
C GLU A 42 -3.15 25.21 -16.15
N ASP A 43 -2.44 24.29 -16.79
CA ASP A 43 -1.43 23.47 -16.12
C ASP A 43 -0.23 24.31 -15.69
N ALA A 44 0.27 24.03 -14.49
CA ALA A 44 1.36 24.79 -13.90
C ALA A 44 2.72 24.42 -14.55
N ILE A 45 2.85 23.17 -14.99
CA ILE A 45 4.06 22.60 -15.56
C ILE A 45 3.65 21.89 -16.87
N ASP A 46 4.31 22.23 -17.98
CA ASP A 46 4.08 21.53 -19.24
C ASP A 46 4.81 20.18 -19.26
N ARG A 47 4.31 19.23 -20.07
CA ARG A 47 4.91 17.90 -20.15
C ARG A 47 6.38 17.91 -20.62
N GLN A 48 6.78 18.84 -21.49
CA GLN A 48 8.17 18.92 -21.95
C GLN A 48 9.11 19.32 -20.80
N SER A 49 8.68 20.27 -19.96
CA SER A 49 9.39 20.63 -18.72
C SER A 49 9.47 19.46 -17.74
N ALA A 50 8.41 18.63 -17.65
CA ALA A 50 8.45 17.42 -16.83
C ALA A 50 9.47 16.40 -17.33
N GLU A 51 9.43 16.08 -18.63
CA GLU A 51 10.40 15.18 -19.27
C GLU A 51 11.84 15.66 -19.05
N LEU A 52 12.10 16.96 -19.28
CA LEU A 52 13.41 17.57 -19.03
C LEU A 52 13.84 17.42 -17.56
N GLY A 53 12.93 17.62 -16.60
CA GLY A 53 13.20 17.45 -15.18
C GLY A 53 13.63 16.01 -14.85
N PHE A 54 12.91 15.02 -15.39
CA PHE A 54 13.27 13.60 -15.24
C PHE A 54 14.58 13.24 -15.93
N THR A 55 14.84 13.74 -17.15
CA THR A 55 16.12 13.55 -17.86
C THR A 55 17.29 14.05 -17.01
N VAL A 56 17.18 15.25 -16.44
CA VAL A 56 18.24 15.81 -15.59
C VAL A 56 18.44 15.00 -14.31
N LEU A 57 17.36 14.48 -13.70
CA LEU A 57 17.49 13.59 -12.54
C LEU A 57 18.23 12.30 -12.91
N LEU A 58 17.89 11.67 -14.04
CA LEU A 58 18.51 10.44 -14.53
C LEU A 58 20.01 10.62 -14.85
N GLN A 59 20.40 11.79 -15.36
CA GLN A 59 21.80 12.13 -15.62
C GLN A 59 22.60 12.41 -14.34
N ARG A 60 21.94 12.67 -13.21
CA ARG A 60 22.57 13.04 -11.93
C ARG A 60 22.39 11.99 -10.83
N VAL A 61 22.02 10.76 -11.21
CA VAL A 61 21.76 9.67 -10.26
C VAL A 61 22.97 9.39 -9.37
N GLU A 62 24.18 9.48 -9.91
CA GLU A 62 25.39 9.19 -9.13
C GLU A 62 25.62 10.21 -8.01
N ASP A 63 25.24 11.47 -8.25
CA ASP A 63 25.28 12.50 -7.21
C ASP A 63 24.17 12.29 -6.19
N LEU A 64 22.95 12.01 -6.66
CA LEU A 64 21.79 11.74 -5.80
C LEU A 64 22.01 10.52 -4.91
N PHE A 65 22.74 9.51 -5.40
CA PHE A 65 23.07 8.30 -4.64
C PHE A 65 23.89 8.60 -3.38
N LYS A 66 24.68 9.68 -3.38
CA LYS A 66 25.49 10.09 -2.22
C LYS A 66 24.62 10.50 -1.04
N ASP A 67 23.46 11.09 -1.31
CA ASP A 67 22.52 11.56 -0.30
C ASP A 67 21.41 10.52 -0.02
N VAL A 68 20.99 9.78 -1.06
CA VAL A 68 19.91 8.80 -0.99
C VAL A 68 20.40 7.43 -1.49
N PRO A 69 20.72 6.48 -0.60
CA PRO A 69 21.25 5.17 -1.00
C PRO A 69 20.24 4.34 -1.83
N ASP A 70 18.94 4.56 -1.63
CA ASP A 70 17.85 3.86 -2.33
C ASP A 70 17.35 4.61 -3.58
N VAL A 71 18.08 5.60 -4.09
CA VAL A 71 17.65 6.44 -5.24
C VAL A 71 17.26 5.62 -6.46
N LEU A 72 17.97 4.51 -6.73
CA LEU A 72 17.67 3.63 -7.86
C LEU A 72 16.25 3.06 -7.73
N HIS A 73 15.84 2.67 -6.52
CA HIS A 73 14.50 2.16 -6.29
C HIS A 73 13.47 3.28 -6.42
N TYR A 74 13.66 4.40 -5.71
CA TYR A 74 12.68 5.48 -5.66
C TYR A 74 12.49 6.15 -7.00
N LEU A 75 13.55 6.52 -7.71
CA LEU A 75 13.41 7.21 -8.98
C LEU A 75 12.82 6.28 -10.06
N SER A 76 13.08 4.97 -10.01
CA SER A 76 12.40 3.99 -10.87
C SER A 76 10.89 3.94 -10.60
N CYS A 77 10.51 4.00 -9.33
CA CYS A 77 9.12 4.05 -8.92
C CYS A 77 8.44 5.35 -9.38
N PHE A 78 9.10 6.50 -9.25
CA PHE A 78 8.59 7.78 -9.76
C PHE A 78 8.38 7.76 -11.27
N VAL A 79 9.34 7.24 -12.05
CA VAL A 79 9.21 7.14 -13.51
C VAL A 79 8.04 6.24 -13.89
N ALA A 80 7.95 5.03 -13.31
CA ALA A 80 6.85 4.11 -13.58
C ALA A 80 5.48 4.70 -13.19
N ARG A 81 5.42 5.39 -12.03
CA ARG A 81 4.22 6.06 -11.53
C ARG A 81 3.77 7.18 -12.46
N CYS A 82 4.69 8.04 -12.89
CA CYS A 82 4.38 9.16 -13.77
C CYS A 82 3.93 8.69 -15.16
N ILE A 83 4.44 7.55 -15.65
CA ILE A 83 3.92 6.96 -16.90
C ILE A 83 2.50 6.42 -16.70
N ALA A 84 2.24 5.77 -15.57
CA ALA A 84 0.91 5.23 -15.26
C ALA A 84 -0.15 6.31 -14.97
N ASP A 85 0.26 7.43 -14.38
CA ASP A 85 -0.59 8.60 -14.12
C ASP A 85 -0.67 9.55 -15.34
N GLU A 86 -0.17 9.13 -16.52
CA GLU A 86 -0.19 9.91 -17.78
C GLU A 86 0.56 11.27 -17.72
N VAL A 87 1.42 11.44 -16.72
CA VAL A 87 2.33 12.57 -16.58
C VAL A 87 3.44 12.50 -17.64
N LEU A 88 4.03 11.31 -17.82
CA LEU A 88 5.05 11.03 -18.84
C LEU A 88 4.50 10.07 -19.90
N ALA A 89 4.88 10.29 -21.16
CA ALA A 89 4.54 9.33 -22.21
C ALA A 89 5.38 8.04 -22.07
N PRO A 90 4.86 6.86 -22.44
CA PRO A 90 5.66 5.63 -22.44
C PRO A 90 6.94 5.71 -23.29
N SER A 91 6.92 6.49 -24.38
CA SER A 91 8.08 6.76 -25.24
C SER A 91 9.21 7.51 -24.53
N PHE A 92 8.93 8.14 -23.37
CA PHE A 92 9.96 8.77 -22.55
C PHE A 92 11.11 7.80 -22.26
N LEU A 93 10.81 6.54 -21.96
CA LEU A 93 11.80 5.50 -21.64
C LEU A 93 12.78 5.20 -22.78
N GLU A 94 12.43 5.54 -24.02
CA GLU A 94 13.26 5.35 -25.22
C GLU A 94 13.96 6.66 -25.63
N SER A 95 13.45 7.80 -25.20
CA SER A 95 13.95 9.13 -25.58
C SER A 95 15.18 9.59 -24.80
N VAL A 96 15.42 9.03 -23.61
CA VAL A 96 16.53 9.44 -22.75
C VAL A 96 17.82 8.78 -23.22
N HIS A 97 18.79 9.60 -23.62
CA HIS A 97 20.10 9.14 -24.08
C HIS A 97 21.02 8.89 -22.88
N LEU A 98 21.19 7.63 -22.49
CA LEU A 98 22.04 7.17 -21.39
C LEU A 98 22.91 6.01 -21.86
N LEU A 99 24.13 5.88 -21.34
CA LEU A 99 24.95 4.71 -21.59
C LEU A 99 24.44 3.53 -20.75
N GLU A 100 24.56 2.30 -21.25
CA GLU A 100 24.13 1.11 -20.50
C GLU A 100 24.85 0.94 -19.16
N THR A 101 26.04 1.54 -19.04
CA THR A 101 26.84 1.58 -17.80
C THR A 101 26.33 2.60 -16.78
N ASP A 102 25.51 3.56 -17.17
CA ASP A 102 25.06 4.64 -16.31
C ASP A 102 24.03 4.14 -15.29
N MET A 103 24.11 4.59 -14.05
CA MET A 103 23.09 4.30 -13.04
C MET A 103 21.68 4.79 -13.46
N GLY A 104 21.60 5.84 -14.27
CA GLY A 104 20.35 6.29 -14.88
C GLY A 104 19.73 5.24 -15.82
N TYR A 105 20.54 4.48 -16.56
CA TYR A 105 20.04 3.42 -17.43
C TYR A 105 19.42 2.27 -16.61
N ALA A 106 20.03 1.93 -15.46
CA ALA A 106 19.47 0.94 -14.55
C ALA A 106 18.06 1.33 -14.04
N ILE A 107 17.81 2.63 -13.86
CA ILE A 107 16.49 3.15 -13.47
C ILE A 107 15.47 2.98 -14.59
N ILE A 108 15.83 3.34 -15.83
CA ILE A 108 14.97 3.13 -16.99
C ILE A 108 14.62 1.65 -17.14
N PHE A 109 15.61 0.77 -17.05
CA PHE A 109 15.41 -0.68 -17.12
C PHE A 109 14.48 -1.19 -16.01
N ARG A 110 14.66 -0.72 -14.77
CA ARG A 110 13.80 -1.09 -13.64
C ARG A 110 12.37 -0.54 -13.79
N ALA A 111 12.20 0.70 -14.25
CA ALA A 111 10.90 1.28 -14.53
C ALA A 111 10.16 0.51 -15.65
N GLN A 112 10.87 0.13 -16.72
CA GLN A 112 10.33 -0.75 -17.76
C GLN A 112 9.86 -2.08 -17.17
N ASN A 113 10.62 -2.68 -16.24
CA ASN A 113 10.22 -3.94 -15.60
C ASN A 113 9.01 -3.77 -14.67
N LEU A 114 8.90 -2.64 -13.96
CA LEU A 114 7.72 -2.30 -13.16
C LEU A 114 6.47 -2.17 -14.04
N LEU A 115 6.60 -1.55 -15.22
CA LEU A 115 5.52 -1.37 -16.19
C LEU A 115 5.17 -2.67 -16.95
N LYS A 116 6.17 -3.50 -17.28
CA LYS A 116 6.02 -4.80 -17.96
C LYS A 116 5.51 -5.91 -17.03
N GLY A 117 5.66 -5.73 -15.72
CA GLY A 117 5.55 -6.79 -14.72
C GLY A 117 4.22 -7.55 -14.73
N ARG A 118 4.18 -8.68 -15.46
CA ARG A 118 3.20 -9.76 -15.32
C ARG A 118 3.43 -10.65 -14.08
N HIS A 119 4.43 -10.37 -13.23
CA HIS A 119 4.86 -11.29 -12.15
C HIS A 119 5.27 -10.66 -10.80
N ALA A 120 4.87 -9.44 -10.48
CA ALA A 120 4.75 -9.04 -9.05
C ALA A 120 3.48 -9.62 -8.39
N ASN A 121 2.74 -10.43 -9.15
CA ASN A 121 1.47 -11.03 -8.79
C ASN A 121 1.63 -12.41 -8.13
N LYS A 122 2.35 -12.46 -6.99
CA LYS A 122 2.02 -13.42 -5.93
C LYS A 122 1.31 -12.78 -4.73
N ARG A 123 1.23 -11.44 -4.67
CA ARG A 123 0.65 -10.72 -3.51
C ARG A 123 -0.71 -10.07 -3.76
N LEU A 124 -1.24 -10.10 -4.99
CA LEU A 124 -2.52 -9.42 -5.31
C LEU A 124 -3.46 -10.22 -6.23
N GLN A 125 -3.28 -11.54 -6.36
CA GLN A 125 -4.19 -12.34 -7.21
C GLN A 125 -5.51 -12.74 -6.53
N ASN A 126 -5.70 -12.53 -5.22
CA ASN A 126 -6.92 -12.96 -4.52
C ASN A 126 -7.96 -11.85 -4.26
N VAL A 127 -7.70 -10.60 -4.66
CA VAL A 127 -8.66 -9.49 -4.43
C VAL A 127 -9.43 -9.09 -5.70
N ILE A 128 -8.95 -9.47 -6.88
CA ILE A 128 -9.58 -9.10 -8.15
C ILE A 128 -10.91 -9.85 -8.36
N TYR A 129 -11.03 -11.10 -7.87
CA TYR A 129 -12.27 -11.88 -8.02
C TYR A 129 -13.48 -11.28 -7.28
N LEU A 130 -13.26 -10.51 -6.21
CA LEU A 130 -14.36 -9.91 -5.43
C LEU A 130 -14.79 -8.53 -5.94
N PHE A 131 -13.90 -7.78 -6.60
CA PHE A 131 -14.29 -6.54 -7.29
C PHE A 131 -15.09 -6.84 -8.57
N PHE A 132 -14.83 -8.01 -9.18
CA PHE A 132 -15.54 -8.49 -10.37
C PHE A 132 -17.00 -8.86 -10.10
N PHE A 133 -17.40 -9.15 -8.85
CA PHE A 133 -18.78 -9.54 -8.52
C PHE A 133 -19.75 -8.34 -8.39
N PHE A 134 -19.25 -7.10 -8.30
CA PHE A 134 -20.10 -5.92 -8.05
C PHE A 134 -20.37 -5.06 -9.31
N PHE A 135 -19.76 -5.36 -10.46
CA PHE A 135 -19.86 -4.51 -11.66
C PHE A 135 -20.20 -5.32 -12.93
N GLU A 136 -21.29 -6.09 -12.89
CA GLU A 136 -21.95 -6.53 -14.14
C GLU A 136 -22.67 -5.33 -14.78
N ARG A 137 -22.07 -4.73 -15.82
CA ARG A 137 -22.77 -4.30 -17.07
C ARG A 137 -21.90 -3.50 -18.04
N MET A 138 -20.75 -4.02 -18.45
CA MET A 138 -20.28 -3.75 -19.81
C MET A 138 -19.53 -4.97 -20.34
N GLU A 139 -20.07 -5.56 -21.39
CA GLU A 139 -19.29 -6.39 -22.31
C GLU A 139 -18.25 -5.49 -22.99
N CYS A 140 -17.11 -5.32 -22.35
CA CYS A 140 -15.89 -4.85 -22.99
C CYS A 140 -14.78 -5.73 -22.45
N CYS A 141 -14.04 -6.37 -23.34
CA CYS A 141 -12.88 -7.21 -23.04
C CYS A 141 -12.02 -6.52 -21.97
N ILE A 142 -11.99 -7.04 -20.74
CA ILE A 142 -11.17 -6.47 -19.68
C ILE A 142 -9.73 -6.88 -19.99
N ASP A 143 -9.05 -5.95 -20.64
CA ASP A 143 -7.65 -6.05 -21.01
C ASP A 143 -6.77 -6.04 -19.76
N THR A 144 -5.59 -6.63 -19.87
CA THR A 144 -4.64 -6.93 -18.78
C THR A 144 -3.96 -5.67 -18.22
N SER A 145 -4.54 -4.49 -18.49
CA SER A 145 -4.03 -3.15 -18.21
C SER A 145 -4.45 -2.62 -16.84
N PHE A 146 -5.62 -3.01 -16.33
CA PHE A 146 -6.17 -2.48 -15.07
C PHE A 146 -5.41 -2.92 -13.80
N SER A 147 -4.83 -4.12 -13.81
CA SER A 147 -4.08 -4.66 -12.66
C SER A 147 -2.74 -3.95 -12.45
N ASN A 148 -2.07 -3.52 -13.51
CA ASN A 148 -0.82 -2.76 -13.42
C ASN A 148 -1.04 -1.33 -12.90
N LEU A 149 -2.17 -0.71 -13.27
CA LEU A 149 -2.52 0.64 -12.82
C LEU A 149 -2.72 0.71 -11.30
N TYR A 150 -3.41 -0.28 -10.70
CA TYR A 150 -3.66 -0.32 -9.25
C TYR A 150 -2.41 -0.59 -8.41
N VAL A 151 -1.46 -1.39 -8.91
CA VAL A 151 -0.18 -1.65 -8.24
C VAL A 151 0.67 -0.37 -8.18
N LEU A 152 0.69 0.39 -9.28
CA LEU A 152 1.40 1.66 -9.33
C LEU A 152 0.73 2.74 -8.46
N ILE A 153 -0.59 2.69 -8.26
CA ILE A 153 -1.32 3.55 -7.30
C ILE A 153 -0.84 3.39 -5.85
N LYS A 154 -0.23 2.25 -5.51
CA LYS A 154 0.28 1.99 -4.15
C LYS A 154 1.79 1.83 -4.10
N ILE A 155 2.52 2.35 -5.08
CA ILE A 155 3.97 2.11 -5.20
C ILE A 155 4.77 2.62 -3.99
N TRP A 156 4.23 3.61 -3.27
CA TRP A 156 4.82 4.16 -2.04
C TRP A 156 4.25 3.56 -0.75
N GLY A 157 3.30 2.64 -0.81
CA GLY A 157 2.62 2.09 0.36
C GLY A 157 1.37 2.89 0.77
N VAL A 158 0.84 2.60 1.96
CA VAL A 158 -0.43 3.17 2.44
C VAL A 158 -0.13 4.38 3.33
N SER A 159 -0.33 5.60 2.82
CA SER A 159 -0.08 6.82 3.60
C SER A 159 -1.18 7.13 4.64
N SER A 160 -0.81 7.89 5.67
CA SER A 160 -1.66 8.32 6.80
C SER A 160 -2.79 9.30 6.46
N GLU A 161 -2.83 9.82 5.23
CA GLU A 161 -3.81 10.82 4.78
C GLU A 161 -5.03 10.19 4.08
N LYS A 162 -5.12 8.86 4.07
CA LYS A 162 -6.30 8.20 3.54
C LYS A 162 -7.53 8.53 4.38
N PRO A 163 -8.70 8.79 3.77
CA PRO A 163 -9.94 8.87 4.52
C PRO A 163 -10.10 7.58 5.33
N VAL A 164 -10.60 7.68 6.56
CA VAL A 164 -10.71 6.56 7.52
C VAL A 164 -11.31 5.28 6.89
N LYS A 165 -12.21 5.44 5.91
CA LYS A 165 -12.80 4.33 5.15
C LYS A 165 -11.75 3.51 4.37
N GLU A 166 -10.84 4.16 3.65
CA GLU A 166 -9.82 3.46 2.87
C GLU A 166 -8.77 2.79 3.75
N LEU A 167 -8.42 3.42 4.89
CA LEU A 167 -7.51 2.81 5.85
C LEU A 167 -8.10 1.54 6.44
N LYS A 168 -9.39 1.56 6.80
CA LYS A 168 -10.11 0.35 7.22
C LYS A 168 -10.11 -0.73 6.15
N THR A 169 -10.31 -0.38 4.89
CA THR A 169 -10.25 -1.34 3.78
C THR A 169 -8.85 -1.94 3.62
N ALA A 170 -7.80 -1.12 3.74
CA ALA A 170 -6.41 -1.59 3.64
C ALA A 170 -6.05 -2.55 4.78
N ILE A 171 -6.39 -2.21 6.03
CA ILE A 171 -6.21 -3.09 7.19
C ILE A 171 -6.97 -4.40 6.97
N SER A 172 -8.21 -4.34 6.49
CA SER A 172 -9.04 -5.53 6.27
C SER A 172 -8.43 -6.47 5.24
N ALA A 173 -7.84 -5.92 4.19
CA ALA A 173 -7.14 -6.71 3.17
C ALA A 173 -5.92 -7.43 3.76
N ILE A 174 -5.06 -6.71 4.50
CA ILE A 174 -3.85 -7.28 5.12
C ILE A 174 -4.23 -8.42 6.08
N VAL A 175 -5.21 -8.19 6.95
CA VAL A 175 -5.64 -9.19 7.93
C VAL A 175 -6.23 -10.44 7.25
N ARG A 176 -7.07 -10.26 6.23
CA ARG A 176 -7.66 -11.40 5.51
C ARG A 176 -6.60 -12.20 4.74
N GLU A 177 -5.64 -11.51 4.14
CA GLU A 177 -4.51 -12.15 3.45
C GLU A 177 -3.66 -12.95 4.42
N PHE A 178 -3.34 -12.39 5.59
CA PHE A 178 -2.64 -13.12 6.65
C PHE A 178 -3.38 -14.39 7.07
N LEU A 179 -4.70 -14.34 7.23
CA LEU A 179 -5.48 -15.52 7.59
C LEU A 179 -5.46 -16.62 6.52
N VAL A 180 -5.14 -16.31 5.26
CA VAL A 180 -5.03 -17.30 4.18
C VAL A 180 -3.59 -17.80 4.04
N ASN A 181 -2.61 -16.89 4.00
CA ASN A 181 -1.23 -17.21 3.67
C ASN A 181 -0.36 -17.54 4.90
N GLU A 182 -0.78 -17.13 6.09
CA GLU A 182 -0.08 -17.34 7.38
C GLU A 182 1.35 -16.77 7.43
N ASP A 183 1.69 -15.83 6.53
CA ASP A 183 3.02 -15.20 6.49
C ASP A 183 3.12 -14.04 7.49
N MET A 184 3.76 -14.32 8.63
CA MET A 184 3.97 -13.37 9.72
C MET A 184 4.86 -12.19 9.34
N ASN A 185 5.96 -12.44 8.62
CA ASN A 185 6.95 -11.41 8.33
C ASN A 185 6.41 -10.41 7.31
N GLU A 186 5.80 -10.92 6.24
CA GLU A 186 5.15 -10.07 5.23
C GLU A 186 4.03 -9.22 5.85
N THR A 187 3.23 -9.81 6.72
CA THR A 187 2.14 -9.09 7.39
C THR A 187 2.68 -7.98 8.30
N ILE A 188 3.77 -8.24 9.02
CA ILE A 188 4.46 -7.27 9.87
C ILE A 188 4.97 -6.09 9.04
N ASP A 189 5.64 -6.35 7.91
CA ASP A 189 6.13 -5.30 7.02
C ASP A 189 4.97 -4.49 6.44
N ASN A 190 3.91 -5.16 5.97
CA ASN A 190 2.71 -4.50 5.45
C ASN A 190 2.03 -3.60 6.49
N ILE A 191 1.93 -4.03 7.75
CA ILE A 191 1.39 -3.22 8.85
C ILE A 191 2.28 -2.00 9.12
N ARG A 192 3.60 -2.20 9.13
CA ARG A 192 4.58 -1.12 9.33
C ARG A 192 4.48 -0.06 8.24
N ASP A 193 4.30 -0.49 7.01
CA ASP A 193 4.16 0.38 5.83
C ASP A 193 2.85 1.18 5.82
N LEU A 194 1.85 0.80 6.63
CA LEU A 194 0.64 1.62 6.82
C LEU A 194 0.96 2.95 7.52
N ASN A 195 2.03 3.02 8.33
CA ASN A 195 2.49 4.22 9.04
C ASN A 195 1.37 5.04 9.73
N VAL A 196 0.50 4.36 10.48
CA VAL A 196 -0.66 4.97 11.19
C VAL A 196 -0.69 4.61 12.69
N PRO A 197 0.31 5.06 13.48
CA PRO A 197 0.47 4.60 14.87
C PRO A 197 -0.72 4.91 15.79
N LEU A 198 -1.48 5.99 15.53
CA LEU A 198 -2.66 6.38 16.31
C LEU A 198 -3.96 5.65 15.91
N PHE A 199 -3.90 4.80 14.87
CA PHE A 199 -5.03 4.02 14.38
C PHE A 199 -4.80 2.51 14.48
N SER A 200 -3.73 2.09 15.17
CA SER A 200 -3.34 0.69 15.33
C SER A 200 -4.38 -0.13 16.09
N HIS A 201 -5.17 0.47 16.98
CA HIS A 201 -6.31 -0.20 17.64
C HIS A 201 -7.35 -0.76 16.63
N GLU A 202 -7.46 -0.20 15.42
CA GLU A 202 -8.36 -0.73 14.39
C GLU A 202 -7.85 -2.05 13.82
N ILE A 203 -6.52 -2.27 13.79
CA ILE A 203 -5.93 -3.55 13.39
C ILE A 203 -6.41 -4.65 14.31
N VAL A 204 -6.37 -4.42 15.64
CA VAL A 204 -6.85 -5.37 16.65
C VAL A 204 -8.32 -5.71 16.43
N LYS A 205 -9.16 -4.69 16.23
CA LYS A 205 -10.60 -4.88 15.98
C LYS A 205 -10.85 -5.75 14.75
N GLN A 206 -10.18 -5.44 13.64
CA GLN A 206 -10.38 -6.17 12.39
C GLN A 206 -9.80 -7.57 12.41
N CYS A 207 -8.71 -7.82 13.16
CA CYS A 207 -8.21 -9.16 13.43
C CYS A 207 -9.27 -10.05 14.10
N ILE A 208 -9.93 -9.55 15.14
CA ILE A 208 -10.96 -10.31 15.86
C ILE A 208 -12.17 -10.59 14.96
N SER A 209 -12.65 -9.58 14.23
CA SER A 209 -13.75 -9.76 13.26
C SER A 209 -13.37 -10.65 12.08
N ALA A 210 -12.13 -10.60 11.59
CA ALA A 210 -11.71 -11.42 10.46
C ALA A 210 -11.66 -12.91 10.82
N VAL A 211 -11.29 -13.27 12.06
CA VAL A 211 -11.34 -14.66 12.53
C VAL A 211 -12.79 -15.16 12.63
N THR A 212 -13.72 -14.31 13.09
CA THR A 212 -15.15 -14.69 13.15
C THR A 212 -15.76 -14.85 11.78
N ASP A 213 -15.28 -14.13 10.79
CA ASP A 213 -15.85 -14.12 9.45
C ASP A 213 -15.05 -15.03 8.50
N TYR A 214 -13.99 -15.68 9.00
CA TYR A 214 -13.12 -16.51 8.19
C TYR A 214 -13.87 -17.69 7.58
N THR A 215 -13.82 -17.76 6.26
CA THR A 215 -14.32 -18.85 5.42
C THR A 215 -13.24 -19.24 4.40
N PRO A 216 -12.74 -20.48 4.40
CA PRO A 216 -11.79 -20.96 3.40
C PRO A 216 -12.47 -21.03 2.02
N VAL A 217 -11.69 -20.77 0.97
CA VAL A 217 -12.16 -20.50 -0.40
C VAL A 217 -12.85 -21.71 -1.09
N ASN A 218 -12.74 -22.92 -0.53
CA ASN A 218 -13.12 -24.17 -1.21
C ASN A 218 -14.07 -25.09 -0.42
N LEU A 219 -14.93 -24.55 0.45
CA LEU A 219 -15.86 -25.36 1.24
C LEU A 219 -17.30 -24.84 1.13
N ASP A 220 -18.19 -25.68 0.59
CA ASP A 220 -19.65 -25.49 0.59
C ASP A 220 -20.28 -25.70 1.99
N ALA A 221 -19.45 -25.99 3.00
CA ALA A 221 -19.85 -26.34 4.35
C ALA A 221 -19.37 -25.32 5.39
N PRO A 222 -20.12 -25.12 6.50
CA PRO A 222 -19.71 -24.23 7.58
C PRO A 222 -18.35 -24.67 8.16
N VAL A 223 -17.45 -23.71 8.32
CA VAL A 223 -16.10 -23.93 8.85
C VAL A 223 -16.17 -24.54 10.24
N SER A 224 -15.39 -25.60 10.48
CA SER A 224 -15.30 -26.16 11.81
C SER A 224 -14.68 -25.14 12.77
N ASP A 225 -15.26 -25.09 13.96
CA ASP A 225 -14.80 -24.23 15.05
C ASP A 225 -13.31 -24.40 15.37
N SER A 226 -12.79 -25.62 15.23
CA SER A 226 -11.37 -25.94 15.41
C SER A 226 -10.43 -25.21 14.43
N VAL A 227 -10.87 -24.92 13.20
CA VAL A 227 -10.06 -24.18 12.23
C VAL A 227 -9.99 -22.71 12.64
N ARG A 228 -11.12 -22.14 13.09
CA ARG A 228 -11.18 -20.75 13.54
C ARG A 228 -10.38 -20.51 14.80
N SER A 229 -10.40 -21.43 15.77
CA SER A 229 -9.55 -21.33 16.97
C SER A 229 -8.06 -21.37 16.61
N LYS A 230 -7.62 -22.17 15.63
CA LYS A 230 -6.22 -22.11 15.15
C LYS A 230 -5.89 -20.75 14.54
N LYS A 231 -6.80 -20.16 13.78
CA LYS A 231 -6.64 -18.79 13.25
C LYS A 231 -6.60 -17.74 14.36
N ALA A 232 -7.39 -17.92 15.42
CA ALA A 232 -7.36 -17.06 16.60
C ALA A 232 -5.98 -17.10 17.29
N GLU A 233 -5.38 -18.28 17.42
CA GLU A 233 -4.03 -18.44 17.98
C GLU A 233 -2.96 -17.74 17.13
N LEU A 234 -3.01 -17.90 15.79
CA LEU A 234 -2.09 -17.22 14.87
C LEU A 234 -2.24 -15.69 14.95
N VAL A 235 -3.47 -15.18 15.03
CA VAL A 235 -3.71 -13.74 15.21
C VAL A 235 -3.17 -13.22 16.54
N ALA A 236 -3.31 -13.99 17.62
CA ALA A 236 -2.75 -13.60 18.91
C ALA A 236 -1.20 -13.55 18.86
N GLU A 237 -0.58 -14.48 18.14
CA GLU A 237 0.87 -14.46 17.90
C GLU A 237 1.31 -13.25 17.07
N LEU A 238 0.57 -12.90 16.01
CA LEU A 238 0.80 -11.70 15.20
C LEU A 238 0.77 -10.44 16.06
N LEU A 239 -0.29 -10.26 16.85
CA LEU A 239 -0.45 -9.11 17.73
C LEU A 239 0.67 -9.04 18.79
N SER A 240 1.05 -10.19 19.38
CA SER A 240 2.17 -10.24 20.32
C SER A 240 3.49 -9.81 19.68
N THR A 241 3.73 -10.25 18.45
CA THR A 241 4.95 -9.93 17.70
C THR A 241 4.98 -8.44 17.30
N CYS A 242 3.85 -7.89 16.86
CA CYS A 242 3.72 -6.46 16.57
C CYS A 242 4.01 -5.58 17.79
N VAL A 243 3.57 -5.98 18.98
CA VAL A 243 3.86 -5.25 20.23
C VAL A 243 5.34 -5.36 20.61
N LYS A 244 5.92 -6.57 20.56
CA LYS A 244 7.35 -6.78 20.84
C LYS A 244 8.27 -5.96 19.94
N ASN A 245 7.88 -5.80 18.68
CA ASN A 245 8.62 -5.03 17.68
C ASN A 245 8.27 -3.53 17.68
N ASN A 246 7.48 -3.04 18.65
CA ASN A 246 7.02 -1.65 18.76
C ASN A 246 6.28 -1.13 17.51
N ILE A 247 5.61 -2.01 16.78
CA ILE A 247 4.77 -1.66 15.63
C ILE A 247 3.40 -1.18 16.11
N ILE A 248 2.85 -1.89 17.08
CA ILE A 248 1.62 -1.51 17.79
C ILE A 248 2.01 -1.19 19.23
N PRO A 249 1.88 0.07 19.68
CA PRO A 249 2.07 0.40 21.10
C PRO A 249 1.11 -0.40 21.98
N SER A 250 1.54 -0.83 23.16
CA SER A 250 0.70 -1.60 24.08
C SER A 250 -0.63 -0.89 24.41
N GLU A 251 -0.60 0.44 24.56
CA GLU A 251 -1.80 1.25 24.79
C GLU A 251 -2.83 1.17 23.64
N GLU A 252 -2.35 1.04 22.40
CA GLU A 252 -3.22 0.88 21.23
C GLU A 252 -3.77 -0.54 21.14
N LEU A 253 -3.02 -1.54 21.59
CA LEU A 253 -3.52 -2.90 21.74
C LEU A 253 -4.71 -2.92 22.71
N ASP A 254 -4.53 -2.37 23.91
CA ASP A 254 -5.55 -2.31 24.96
C ASP A 254 -6.79 -1.55 24.50
N ARG A 255 -6.59 -0.39 23.84
CA ARG A 255 -7.66 0.40 23.23
C ARG A 255 -8.43 -0.40 22.16
N GLY A 256 -7.74 -1.23 21.40
CA GLY A 256 -8.33 -2.13 20.41
C GLY A 256 -9.30 -3.13 21.04
N PHE A 257 -8.83 -3.85 22.07
CA PHE A 257 -9.67 -4.78 22.83
C PHE A 257 -10.83 -4.09 23.53
N GLN A 258 -10.58 -2.96 24.21
CA GLN A 258 -11.62 -2.17 24.87
C GLN A 258 -12.75 -1.80 23.91
N ARG A 259 -12.42 -1.36 22.68
CA ARG A 259 -13.44 -0.99 21.68
C ARG A 259 -14.25 -2.17 21.16
N VAL A 260 -13.68 -3.37 21.07
CA VAL A 260 -14.46 -4.57 20.73
C VAL A 260 -15.38 -4.93 21.89
N ARG A 261 -14.86 -4.90 23.12
CA ARG A 261 -15.61 -5.18 24.35
C ARG A 261 -16.83 -4.28 24.52
N GLU A 262 -16.67 -2.97 24.39
CA GLU A 262 -17.75 -2.00 24.52
C GLU A 262 -18.89 -2.22 23.50
N ARG A 263 -18.57 -2.80 22.35
CA ARG A 263 -19.51 -3.04 21.25
C ARG A 263 -19.84 -4.52 21.05
N ILE A 264 -19.44 -5.39 21.99
CA ILE A 264 -19.48 -6.84 21.77
C ILE A 264 -20.90 -7.37 21.59
N ASN A 265 -21.89 -6.74 22.23
CA ASN A 265 -23.29 -7.12 22.10
C ASN A 265 -23.87 -6.72 20.74
N ASP A 266 -23.49 -5.56 20.21
CA ASP A 266 -23.89 -5.13 18.86
C ASP A 266 -23.23 -6.02 17.80
N LEU A 267 -21.95 -6.32 17.97
CA LEU A 267 -21.19 -7.15 17.03
C LEU A 267 -21.67 -8.61 17.01
N LYS A 268 -22.27 -9.12 18.10
CA LYS A 268 -22.91 -10.44 18.13
C LYS A 268 -24.11 -10.54 17.17
N LEU A 269 -24.74 -9.42 16.82
CA LEU A 269 -25.86 -9.40 15.87
C LEU A 269 -25.39 -9.81 14.47
N ASP A 270 -24.19 -9.39 14.08
CA ASP A 270 -23.57 -9.76 12.81
C ASP A 270 -22.88 -11.13 12.89
N SER A 271 -22.11 -11.35 13.96
CA SER A 271 -21.29 -12.55 14.15
C SER A 271 -21.49 -13.14 15.55
N PRO A 272 -22.39 -14.14 15.73
CA PRO A 272 -22.77 -14.66 17.05
C PRO A 272 -21.61 -15.21 17.90
N GLN A 273 -20.54 -15.68 17.24
CA GLN A 273 -19.37 -16.29 17.87
C GLN A 273 -18.28 -15.28 18.27
N ILE A 274 -18.49 -13.97 18.06
CA ILE A 274 -17.44 -12.96 18.29
C ILE A 274 -16.92 -12.93 19.73
N ALA A 275 -17.79 -13.14 20.73
CA ALA A 275 -17.37 -13.17 22.13
C ALA A 275 -16.42 -14.32 22.45
N LYS A 276 -16.61 -15.47 21.78
CA LYS A 276 -15.74 -16.62 21.96
C LYS A 276 -14.33 -16.32 21.48
N TYR A 277 -14.18 -15.90 20.22
CA TYR A 277 -12.85 -15.64 19.65
C TYR A 277 -12.20 -14.39 20.24
N TYR A 278 -12.99 -13.38 20.66
CA TYR A 278 -12.48 -12.30 21.50
C TYR A 278 -11.79 -12.85 22.76
N ASN A 279 -12.46 -13.72 23.51
CA ASN A 279 -11.92 -14.27 24.76
C ASN A 279 -10.72 -15.20 24.50
N GLU A 280 -10.74 -16.01 23.43
CA GLU A 280 -9.60 -16.85 23.04
C GLU A 280 -8.34 -16.01 22.75
N ILE A 281 -8.49 -14.94 21.96
CA ILE A 281 -7.36 -14.04 21.62
C ILE A 281 -6.92 -13.24 22.86
N ALA A 282 -7.87 -12.66 23.60
CA ALA A 282 -7.59 -11.84 24.77
C ALA A 282 -6.88 -12.64 25.88
N SER A 283 -7.16 -13.94 26.02
CA SER A 283 -6.50 -14.81 27.02
C SER A 283 -4.98 -14.87 26.90
N LYS A 284 -4.42 -14.53 25.74
CA LYS A 284 -2.97 -14.48 25.49
C LYS A 284 -2.31 -13.19 26.01
N PHE A 285 -3.10 -12.20 26.43
CA PHE A 285 -2.63 -10.91 26.92
C PHE A 285 -3.02 -10.72 28.38
N LYS A 286 -2.04 -10.53 29.27
CA LYS A 286 -2.25 -10.54 30.73
C LYS A 286 -3.06 -9.34 31.24
N ASP A 287 -3.00 -8.22 30.53
CA ASP A 287 -3.58 -6.95 30.97
C ASP A 287 -4.95 -6.65 30.34
N VAL A 288 -5.47 -7.59 29.53
CA VAL A 288 -6.74 -7.42 28.81
C VAL A 288 -7.88 -8.13 29.56
N PRO A 289 -8.87 -7.40 30.10
CA PRO A 289 -10.00 -8.03 30.79
C PRO A 289 -10.91 -8.80 29.83
N LEU A 290 -11.21 -10.05 30.21
CA LEU A 290 -12.17 -10.91 29.51
C LEU A 290 -13.60 -10.37 29.67
N CYS A 291 -14.44 -10.60 28.65
CA CYS A 291 -15.84 -10.18 28.64
C CYS A 291 -16.76 -11.28 29.15
#